data_AF-A0A418PRS2-F1
#
_entry.id   AF-A0A418PRS2-F1
#
_cell.length_a   1.000
_cell.length_b   1.000
_cell.length_c   1.000
_cell.angle_alpha   90.00
_cell.angle_beta   90.00
_cell.angle_gamma   90.00
#
_symmetry.space_group_name_H-M   'P 1'
#
loop_
_entity.id
_entity.type
_entity.pdbx_description
1 polymer ?
#
loop_
_entity_poly.entity_id
_entity_poly.type
_entity_poly.pdbx_seq_one_letter_code
_entity_poly.pdbx_strand_id
1 'polypeptide(L)' 'MGKGDMKSRKGKVNRGSFGASRPKKKQNKLARKLKMSTSKA' A
#
# COMPACT_ATOMS: atom_id res chain seq x y z
N MET A 1 8.66 8.63 -8.65
CA MET A 1 9.08 7.37 -7.97
C MET A 1 9.22 6.24 -8.98
N GLY A 2 10.43 5.72 -9.17
CA GLY A 2 10.77 4.70 -10.17
C GLY A 2 10.60 3.25 -9.68
N LYS A 3 11.13 2.29 -10.44
CA LYS A 3 11.06 0.85 -10.12
C LYS A 3 11.90 0.46 -8.89
N GLY A 4 12.93 1.23 -8.54
CA GLY A 4 13.73 1.01 -7.33
C GLY A 4 13.05 1.45 -6.03
N ASP A 5 11.99 2.26 -6.10
CA ASP A 5 11.34 2.77 -4.90
C ASP A 5 10.35 1.75 -4.31
N MET A 6 10.74 1.15 -3.19
CA MET A 6 10.00 0.14 -2.44
C MET A 6 8.66 0.62 -1.85
N LYS A 7 8.49 1.93 -1.64
CA LYS A 7 7.23 2.50 -1.10
C LYS A 7 6.22 2.75 -2.22
N SER A 8 6.68 2.95 -3.44
CA SER A 8 5.82 3.19 -4.60
C SER A 8 5.08 1.93 -5.07
N ARG A 9 3.97 2.12 -5.80
CA ARG A 9 3.29 1.00 -6.45
C ARG A 9 4.19 0.33 -7.49
N LYS A 10 4.95 1.12 -8.27
CA LYS A 10 5.82 0.62 -9.34
C LYS A 10 6.95 -0.26 -8.79
N GLY A 11 7.62 0.13 -7.72
CA GLY A 11 8.64 -0.70 -7.10
C GLY A 11 8.10 -1.93 -6.39
N LYS A 12 6.89 -1.87 -5.81
CA LYS A 12 6.22 -3.06 -5.27
C LYS A 12 5.80 -4.06 -6.36
N VAL A 13 5.38 -3.60 -7.54
CA VAL A 13 5.14 -4.47 -8.70
C VAL A 13 6.45 -5.13 -9.13
N ASN A 14 7.50 -4.34 -9.33
CA ASN A 14 8.80 -4.83 -9.82
C ASN A 14 9.40 -5.91 -8.90
N ARG A 15 9.23 -5.76 -7.58
CA ARG A 15 9.77 -6.69 -6.58
C ARG A 15 8.81 -7.81 -6.16
N GLY A 16 7.60 -7.87 -6.74
CA GLY A 16 6.58 -8.87 -6.39
C GLY A 16 5.90 -8.68 -5.02
N SER A 17 6.35 -7.75 -4.18
CA SER A 17 5.82 -7.53 -2.83
C SER A 17 4.45 -6.80 -2.78
N PHE A 18 3.78 -6.88 -1.64
CA PHE A 18 2.53 -6.17 -1.36
C PHE A 18 2.69 -5.09 -0.27
N GLY A 19 1.69 -4.23 -0.12
CA GLY A 19 1.51 -3.38 1.05
C GLY A 19 0.64 -2.18 0.75
N ALA A 20 0.76 -1.11 1.54
CA ALA A 20 -0.13 0.06 1.47
C ALA A 20 -0.42 0.58 0.04
N SER A 21 0.62 0.73 -0.78
CA SER A 21 0.55 1.28 -2.14
C SER A 21 0.14 0.26 -3.22
N ARG A 22 0.31 -1.05 -2.94
CA ARG A 22 -0.04 -2.20 -3.80
C ARG A 22 -0.67 -3.33 -2.96
N PRO A 23 -1.94 -3.21 -2.55
CA PRO A 23 -2.61 -4.23 -1.75
C PRO A 23 -2.99 -5.47 -2.57
N LYS A 24 -3.02 -6.65 -1.94
CA LYS A 24 -3.42 -7.92 -2.58
C LYS A 24 -4.93 -8.01 -2.83
N LYS A 25 -5.74 -7.49 -1.90
CA LYS A 25 -7.21 -7.41 -2.01
C LYS A 25 -7.68 -5.97 -1.88
N LYS A 26 -8.77 -5.59 -2.58
CA LYS A 26 -9.36 -4.24 -2.49
C LYS A 26 -9.82 -3.91 -1.07
N GLN A 27 -10.33 -4.89 -0.33
CA GLN A 27 -10.75 -4.76 1.08
C GLN A 27 -9.62 -4.25 1.98
N ASN A 28 -8.37 -4.63 1.74
CA ASN A 28 -7.21 -4.18 2.54
C ASN A 28 -6.94 -2.67 2.38
N LYS A 29 -7.38 -2.06 1.26
CA LYS A 29 -7.29 -0.61 1.06
C LYS A 29 -8.28 0.13 1.98
N LEU A 30 -9.49 -0.41 2.10
CA LEU A 30 -10.56 0.14 2.93
C LEU A 30 -10.25 -0.02 4.42
N ALA A 31 -9.84 -1.22 4.84
CA ALA A 31 -9.42 -1.49 6.21
C ALA A 31 -8.27 -0.57 6.66
N ARG A 32 -7.29 -0.31 5.79
CA ARG A 32 -6.22 0.66 6.09
C ARG A 32 -6.76 2.09 6.21
N LYS A 33 -7.68 2.51 5.34
CA LYS A 33 -8.27 3.86 5.41
C LYS A 33 -9.00 4.05 6.74
N LEU A 34 -9.80 3.06 7.14
CA LEU A 34 -10.51 3.05 8.42
C LEU A 34 -9.54 3.08 9.61
N LYS A 35 -8.51 2.22 9.60
CA LYS A 35 -7.51 2.18 10.67
C LYS A 35 -6.72 3.49 10.81
N MET A 36 -6.41 4.15 9.70
CA MET A 36 -5.70 5.44 9.70
C MET A 36 -6.60 6.62 10.07
N SER A 37 -7.93 6.53 9.86
CA SER A 37 -8.87 7.55 10.31
C SER A 37 -9.17 7.44 11.80
N THR A 38 -9.15 6.23 12.36
CA THR A 38 -9.36 6.01 13.80
C THR A 38 -8.12 6.32 14.65
N SER A 39 -6.93 6.35 14.05
CA SER A 39 -5.67 6.60 14.76
C SER A 39 -5.23 8.06 14.75
N LYS A 40 -6.12 8.99 14.38
CA LYS A 40 -5.83 10.43 14.26
C LYS A 40 -6.65 11.29 15.24
N ALA A 41 -7.18 10.67 16.30
CA ALA A 41 -7.78 11.33 17.45
C ALA A 41 -6.76 11.39 18.59
#